data_AF-A0A6B1E252-F1
#
_entry.id   AF-A0A6B1E252-F1
#
_cell.length_a   1.000
_cell.length_b   1.000
_cell.length_c   1.000
_cell.angle_alpha   90.00
_cell.angle_beta   90.00
_cell.angle_gamma   90.00
#
_symmetry.space_group_name_H-M   'P 1'
#
loop_
_entity.id
_entity.type
_entity.pdbx_description
1 polymer ?
#
loop_
_entity_poly.entity_id
_entity_poly.type
_entity_poly.pdbx_seq_one_letter_code
_entity_poly.pdbx_strand_id
1 'polypeptide(L)'
;MGLEDTIAEAIIMGMDELAGNPRRAVESAMDCDSASQWVKQETTKLALIGGAEMVVPGLHAFTIPTGISYLLHKMGSISWGIGALKGAYVIETEAYSDLRNILALWANEGHFDAGIIEHLAVSLDALAWTLSEAGQAAVPALLESPADATTVRTYHILQRLAESLVAGDERGHAVLTAMRGEAEAARLLATGKEHVRHLNCEVMLTRPMGRKISRRLAYKLASRIGARIPARMIVGFLPVAGAVANALMNVQTMQSMAEAAEKYYDRRLRREHLLSVTT
;
A
#
# COMPACT_ATOMS: atom_id res chain seq x y z
N MET A 1 -27.41 11.21 11.42
CA MET A 1 -26.13 10.95 10.72
C MET A 1 -26.41 9.88 9.68
N GLY A 2 -26.00 10.07 8.42
CA GLY A 2 -26.20 9.07 7.37
C GLY A 2 -25.28 7.86 7.56
N LEU A 3 -25.62 6.72 6.94
CA LEU A 3 -24.74 5.55 6.89
C LEU A 3 -23.40 5.90 6.23
N GLU A 4 -23.43 6.67 5.14
CA GLU A 4 -22.23 7.13 4.43
C GLU A 4 -21.33 8.00 5.32
N ASP A 5 -21.89 8.92 6.11
CA ASP A 5 -21.12 9.74 7.06
C ASP A 5 -20.44 8.86 8.12
N THR A 6 -21.17 7.86 8.64
CA THR A 6 -20.66 6.92 9.65
C THR A 6 -19.50 6.10 9.09
N ILE A 7 -19.63 5.61 7.85
CA ILE A 7 -18.58 4.86 7.15
C ILE A 7 -17.38 5.78 6.86
N ALA A 8 -17.61 7.01 6.40
CA ALA A 8 -16.56 7.97 6.10
C ALA A 8 -15.77 8.35 7.37
N GLU A 9 -16.45 8.59 8.49
CA GLU A 9 -15.81 8.81 9.79
C GLU A 9 -15.02 7.58 10.24
N ALA A 10 -15.58 6.37 10.13
CA ALA A 10 -14.87 5.13 10.45
C ALA A 10 -13.63 4.91 9.57
N ILE A 11 -13.69 5.27 8.28
CA ILE A 11 -12.53 5.25 7.38
C ILE A 11 -11.49 6.28 7.81
N ILE A 12 -11.89 7.51 8.11
CA ILE A 12 -10.98 8.59 8.53
C ILE A 12 -10.29 8.21 9.84
N MET A 13 -11.04 7.70 10.83
CA MET A 13 -10.49 7.25 12.11
C MET A 13 -9.65 5.97 11.95
N GLY A 14 -10.08 5.05 11.09
CA GLY A 14 -9.43 3.76 10.92
C GLY A 14 -8.18 3.78 10.04
N MET A 15 -8.00 4.76 9.17
CA MET A 15 -6.81 4.83 8.31
C MET A 15 -5.54 5.22 9.06
N ASP A 16 -5.65 6.05 10.11
CA ASP A 16 -4.49 6.49 10.90
C ASP A 16 -3.94 5.36 11.80
N GLU A 17 -4.80 4.44 12.28
CA GLU A 17 -4.45 3.37 13.23
C GLU A 17 -4.64 1.91 12.73
N LEU A 18 -5.52 1.65 11.76
CA LEU A 18 -6.09 0.30 11.54
C LEU A 18 -5.72 -0.37 10.21
N ALA A 19 -5.16 0.34 9.22
CA ALA A 19 -4.63 -0.32 8.01
C ALA A 19 -3.62 -1.44 8.33
N GLY A 20 -3.06 -1.42 9.55
CA GLY A 20 -2.26 -2.49 10.11
C GLY A 20 -0.78 -2.14 10.06
N ASN A 21 0.03 -3.19 10.19
CA ASN A 21 1.48 -3.06 10.14
C ASN A 21 1.98 -3.54 8.77
N PRO A 22 2.45 -2.64 7.89
CA PRO A 22 2.93 -3.01 6.56
C PRO A 22 4.10 -3.98 6.61
N ARG A 23 4.97 -3.89 7.63
CA ARG A 23 6.08 -4.81 7.81
C ARG A 23 5.59 -6.24 8.04
N ARG A 24 4.64 -6.43 8.97
CA ARG A 24 4.09 -7.77 9.26
C ARG A 24 3.36 -8.35 8.06
N ALA A 25 2.66 -7.51 7.29
CA ALA A 25 1.98 -7.94 6.06
C ALA A 25 2.98 -8.40 5.00
N VAL A 26 4.06 -7.65 4.79
CA VAL A 26 5.15 -8.02 3.88
C VAL A 26 5.81 -9.32 4.33
N GLU A 27 6.24 -9.42 5.59
CA GLU A 27 6.86 -10.63 6.14
C GLU A 27 5.95 -11.86 5.96
N SER A 28 4.67 -11.75 6.32
CA SER A 28 3.71 -12.85 6.17
C SER A 28 3.41 -13.21 4.71
N ALA A 29 3.45 -12.24 3.81
CA ALA A 29 3.21 -12.47 2.38
C ALA A 29 4.38 -13.19 1.72
N MET A 30 5.61 -12.95 2.17
CA MET A 30 6.81 -13.62 1.65
C MET A 30 6.84 -15.13 1.96
N ASP A 31 6.03 -15.61 2.90
CA ASP A 31 5.81 -17.04 3.14
C ASP A 31 4.88 -17.70 2.09
N CYS A 32 4.30 -16.92 1.16
CA CYS A 32 3.46 -17.42 0.07
C CYS A 32 4.23 -17.48 -1.25
N ASP A 33 3.89 -18.46 -2.09
CA ASP A 33 4.52 -18.62 -3.41
C ASP A 33 4.00 -17.62 -4.44
N SER A 34 2.83 -17.01 -4.20
CA SER A 34 2.18 -16.12 -5.16
C SER A 34 1.21 -15.12 -4.54
N ALA A 35 0.99 -14.00 -5.25
CA ALA A 35 -0.01 -13.01 -4.88
C ALA A 35 -1.42 -13.61 -4.80
N SER A 36 -1.77 -14.54 -5.69
CA SER A 36 -3.09 -15.19 -5.66
C SER A 36 -3.29 -16.06 -4.41
N GLN A 37 -2.26 -16.78 -3.96
CA GLN A 37 -2.30 -17.53 -2.71
C GLN A 37 -2.46 -16.61 -1.51
N TRP A 38 -1.69 -15.52 -1.45
CA TRP A 38 -1.80 -14.51 -0.40
C TRP A 38 -3.21 -13.89 -0.33
N VAL A 39 -3.75 -13.48 -1.49
CA VAL A 39 -5.10 -12.91 -1.59
C VAL A 39 -6.15 -13.90 -1.08
N LYS A 40 -6.04 -15.18 -1.47
CA LYS A 40 -6.95 -16.24 -1.02
C LYS A 40 -6.88 -16.43 0.49
N GLN A 41 -5.69 -16.43 1.08
CA GLN A 41 -5.49 -16.59 2.52
C GLN A 41 -6.13 -15.45 3.32
N GLU A 42 -5.84 -14.19 2.96
CA GLU A 42 -6.38 -13.02 3.66
C GLU A 42 -7.89 -12.88 3.46
N THR A 43 -8.38 -13.17 2.26
CA THR A 43 -9.83 -13.19 1.97
C THR A 43 -10.56 -14.24 2.80
N THR A 44 -9.97 -15.42 2.97
CA THR A 44 -10.54 -16.49 3.81
C THR A 44 -10.63 -16.06 5.28
N LYS A 45 -9.57 -15.44 5.81
CA LYS A 45 -9.57 -14.90 7.19
C LYS A 45 -10.68 -13.85 7.39
N LEU A 46 -10.92 -12.99 6.40
CA LEU A 46 -11.97 -11.98 6.46
C LEU A 46 -13.37 -12.59 6.38
N ALA A 47 -13.60 -13.55 5.48
CA ALA A 47 -14.89 -14.21 5.32
C ALA A 47 -15.33 -14.93 6.62
N LEU A 48 -14.39 -15.55 7.33
CA LEU A 48 -14.66 -16.21 8.61
C LEU A 48 -15.15 -15.23 9.69
N ILE A 49 -14.53 -14.05 9.78
CA ILE A 49 -14.88 -13.04 10.79
C ILE A 49 -16.18 -12.31 10.42
N GLY A 50 -16.36 -11.94 9.15
CA GLY A 50 -17.60 -11.32 8.69
C GLY A 50 -18.82 -12.24 8.81
N GLY A 51 -18.62 -13.55 8.76
CA GLY A 51 -19.67 -14.53 9.06
C GLY A 51 -20.08 -14.51 10.54
N ALA A 52 -19.11 -14.41 11.46
CA ALA A 52 -19.37 -14.42 12.90
C ALA A 52 -20.10 -13.16 13.41
N GLU A 53 -19.79 -11.98 12.87
CA GLU A 53 -20.41 -10.70 13.27
C GLU A 53 -21.93 -10.65 13.01
N MET A 54 -22.42 -11.40 12.04
CA MET A 54 -23.84 -11.40 11.63
C MET A 54 -24.71 -12.38 12.42
N VAL A 55 -24.13 -13.23 13.27
CA VAL A 55 -24.86 -14.29 13.98
C VAL A 55 -25.55 -13.79 15.25
N VAL A 56 -25.17 -12.62 15.80
CA VAL A 56 -25.69 -12.12 17.09
C VAL A 56 -26.81 -11.09 16.90
N PRO A 57 -28.11 -11.47 17.09
CA PRO A 57 -29.24 -10.58 16.85
C PRO A 57 -29.18 -9.30 17.70
N GLY A 58 -29.39 -8.14 17.09
CA GLY A 58 -29.51 -6.84 17.79
C GLY A 58 -28.20 -6.11 18.09
N LEU A 59 -27.04 -6.73 17.85
CA LEU A 59 -25.71 -6.10 17.99
C LEU A 59 -25.12 -5.60 16.66
N HIS A 60 -25.74 -5.95 15.53
CA HIS A 60 -25.22 -5.72 14.18
C HIS A 60 -24.90 -4.24 13.88
N ALA A 61 -25.70 -3.30 14.41
CA ALA A 61 -25.45 -1.86 14.19
C ALA A 61 -24.17 -1.38 14.88
N PHE A 62 -23.79 -1.99 16.00
CA PHE A 62 -22.58 -1.66 16.76
C PHE A 62 -21.33 -2.36 16.22
N THR A 63 -21.48 -3.45 15.47
CA THR A 63 -20.35 -4.17 14.86
C THR A 63 -19.95 -3.63 13.49
N ILE A 64 -20.79 -2.82 12.83
CA ILE A 64 -20.48 -2.22 11.52
C ILE A 64 -19.14 -1.46 11.53
N PRO A 65 -18.85 -0.54 12.49
CA PRO A 65 -17.56 0.14 12.53
C PRO A 65 -16.39 -0.83 12.68
N THR A 66 -16.50 -1.82 13.57
CA THR A 66 -15.46 -2.84 13.79
C THR A 66 -15.21 -3.69 12.54
N GLY A 67 -16.27 -4.13 11.86
CA GLY A 67 -16.17 -4.90 10.62
C GLY A 67 -15.55 -4.08 9.49
N ILE A 68 -15.88 -2.79 9.37
CA ILE A 68 -15.25 -1.87 8.40
C ILE A 68 -13.77 -1.67 8.72
N SER A 69 -13.42 -1.43 9.99
CA SER A 69 -12.03 -1.32 10.42
C SER A 69 -11.22 -2.56 10.10
N TYR A 70 -11.77 -3.74 10.36
CA TYR A 70 -11.12 -5.01 10.04
C TYR A 70 -11.03 -5.27 8.53
N LEU A 71 -12.05 -4.89 7.76
CA LEU A 71 -12.00 -4.91 6.29
C LEU A 71 -10.87 -3.99 5.78
N LEU A 72 -10.77 -2.75 6.27
CA LEU A 72 -9.70 -1.80 5.89
C LEU A 72 -8.31 -2.33 6.25
N HIS A 73 -8.18 -2.92 7.44
CA HIS A 73 -6.96 -3.61 7.86
C HIS A 73 -6.54 -4.69 6.85
N LYS A 74 -7.50 -5.52 6.43
CA LYS A 74 -7.25 -6.60 5.48
C LYS A 74 -6.99 -6.08 4.07
N MET A 75 -7.65 -5.01 3.65
CA MET A 75 -7.36 -4.32 2.38
C MET A 75 -5.91 -3.80 2.35
N GLY A 76 -5.43 -3.19 3.44
CA GLY A 76 -4.04 -2.80 3.62
C GLY A 76 -3.09 -3.99 3.51
N SER A 77 -3.35 -5.05 4.30
CA SER A 77 -2.52 -6.27 4.32
C SER A 77 -2.41 -6.95 2.95
N ILE A 78 -3.53 -7.08 2.21
CA ILE A 78 -3.49 -7.64 0.85
C ILE A 78 -2.63 -6.76 -0.06
N SER A 79 -2.86 -5.45 -0.02
CA SER A 79 -2.18 -4.51 -0.90
C SER A 79 -0.66 -4.55 -0.72
N TRP A 80 -0.18 -4.48 0.52
CA TRP A 80 1.25 -4.53 0.82
C TRP A 80 1.88 -5.87 0.48
N GLY A 81 1.20 -6.98 0.77
CA GLY A 81 1.70 -8.30 0.42
C GLY A 81 1.81 -8.52 -1.10
N ILE A 82 0.86 -8.00 -1.89
CA ILE A 82 0.96 -8.01 -3.36
C ILE A 82 2.19 -7.23 -3.83
N GLY A 83 2.46 -6.07 -3.23
CA GLY A 83 3.65 -5.26 -3.54
C GLY A 83 4.94 -6.04 -3.32
N ALA A 84 5.08 -6.68 -2.16
CA ALA A 84 6.23 -7.51 -1.83
C ALA A 84 6.41 -8.67 -2.82
N LEU A 85 5.34 -9.43 -3.09
CA LEU A 85 5.36 -10.58 -4.01
C LEU A 85 5.62 -10.17 -5.47
N LYS A 86 5.38 -8.90 -5.83
CA LYS A 86 5.74 -8.32 -7.14
C LYS A 86 7.14 -7.69 -7.19
N GLY A 87 7.91 -7.79 -6.10
CA GLY A 87 9.26 -7.21 -5.99
C GLY A 87 9.27 -5.68 -5.98
N ALA A 88 8.22 -5.07 -5.43
CA ALA A 88 8.19 -3.63 -5.15
C ALA A 88 8.66 -3.36 -3.71
N TYR A 89 9.30 -2.21 -3.52
CA TYR A 89 9.52 -1.67 -2.18
C TYR A 89 8.21 -1.05 -1.70
N VAL A 90 7.61 -1.62 -0.64
CA VAL A 90 6.35 -1.12 -0.09
C VAL A 90 6.59 0.19 0.68
N ILE A 91 6.10 1.30 0.13
CA ILE A 91 6.29 2.64 0.66
C ILE A 91 5.13 3.00 1.59
N GLU A 92 5.41 2.98 2.89
CA GLU A 92 4.49 3.49 3.91
C GLU A 92 5.30 4.35 4.89
N THR A 93 5.28 5.65 4.61
CA THR A 93 5.96 6.73 5.33
C THR A 93 4.94 7.80 5.70
N GLU A 94 5.36 8.83 6.44
CA GLU A 94 4.49 9.96 6.74
C GLU A 94 4.10 10.77 5.49
N ALA A 95 5.02 10.90 4.54
CA ALA A 95 4.82 11.69 3.33
C ALA A 95 4.16 10.89 2.19
N TYR A 96 4.46 9.60 2.10
CA TYR A 96 4.13 8.74 0.98
C TYR A 96 3.51 7.42 1.44
N SER A 97 2.47 6.98 0.75
CA SER A 97 1.71 5.76 1.06
C SER A 97 1.23 5.10 -0.23
N ASP A 98 1.74 3.90 -0.51
CA ASP A 98 1.26 3.05 -1.58
C ASP A 98 -0.22 2.73 -1.37
N LEU A 99 -0.64 2.44 -0.13
CA LEU A 99 -2.02 2.16 0.20
C LEU A 99 -2.95 3.32 -0.18
N ARG A 100 -2.52 4.58 0.03
CA ARG A 100 -3.32 5.75 -0.38
C ARG A 100 -3.52 5.78 -1.90
N ASN A 101 -2.48 5.53 -2.68
CA ASN A 101 -2.58 5.46 -4.14
C ASN A 101 -3.49 4.30 -4.58
N ILE A 102 -3.35 3.14 -3.96
CA ILE A 102 -4.17 1.96 -4.27
C ILE A 102 -5.63 2.21 -3.90
N LEU A 103 -5.92 2.82 -2.76
CA LEU A 103 -7.28 3.21 -2.38
C LEU A 103 -7.86 4.26 -3.31
N ALA A 104 -7.05 5.22 -3.78
CA ALA A 104 -7.47 6.18 -4.78
C ALA A 104 -7.81 5.49 -6.10
N LEU A 105 -6.98 4.56 -6.56
CA LEU A 105 -7.29 3.74 -7.74
C LEU A 105 -8.55 2.91 -7.54
N TRP A 106 -8.65 2.21 -6.42
CA TRP A 106 -9.82 1.40 -6.07
C TRP A 106 -11.09 2.23 -6.04
N ALA A 107 -11.08 3.40 -5.39
CA ALA A 107 -12.20 4.33 -5.35
C ALA A 107 -12.65 4.81 -6.75
N ASN A 108 -11.71 4.93 -7.70
CA ASN A 108 -11.96 5.36 -9.08
C ASN A 108 -11.98 4.17 -10.06
N GLU A 109 -12.58 3.04 -9.65
CA GLU A 109 -12.83 1.87 -10.52
C GLU A 109 -11.57 1.21 -11.11
N GLY A 110 -10.43 1.44 -10.48
CA GLY A 110 -9.14 0.96 -10.95
C GLY A 110 -8.67 1.66 -12.22
N HIS A 111 -9.20 2.86 -12.53
CA HIS A 111 -8.68 3.71 -13.58
C HIS A 111 -7.37 4.34 -13.11
N PHE A 112 -6.28 4.04 -13.82
CA PHE A 112 -4.96 4.58 -13.50
C PHE A 112 -4.74 5.89 -14.24
N ASP A 113 -4.70 6.97 -13.46
CA ASP A 113 -4.44 8.33 -13.92
C ASP A 113 -3.41 8.99 -12.99
N ALA A 114 -2.40 9.62 -13.59
CA ALA A 114 -1.37 10.40 -12.89
C ALA A 114 -1.96 11.60 -12.12
N GLY A 115 -3.16 12.07 -12.48
CA GLY A 115 -3.90 13.07 -11.70
C GLY A 115 -4.56 12.51 -10.42
N ILE A 116 -4.63 11.18 -10.27
CA ILE A 116 -5.30 10.50 -9.14
C ILE A 116 -4.29 9.93 -8.14
N ILE A 117 -3.14 9.47 -8.63
CA ILE A 117 -2.06 8.94 -7.78
C ILE A 117 -0.98 10.00 -7.55
N GLU A 118 -0.27 9.88 -6.45
CA GLU A 118 0.77 10.85 -6.09
C GLU A 118 2.16 10.43 -6.58
N HIS A 119 2.44 9.13 -6.59
CA HIS A 119 3.69 8.56 -7.05
C HIS A 119 3.47 7.16 -7.59
N LEU A 120 4.37 6.72 -8.47
CA LEU A 120 4.42 5.34 -8.91
C LEU A 120 4.96 4.45 -7.78
N ALA A 121 4.66 3.16 -7.87
CA ALA A 121 5.37 2.17 -7.05
C ALA A 121 6.86 2.13 -7.44
N VAL A 122 7.73 1.74 -6.52
CA VAL A 122 9.17 1.60 -6.78
C VAL A 122 9.54 0.13 -6.80
N SER A 123 10.16 -0.35 -7.88
CA SER A 123 10.72 -1.71 -7.91
C SER A 123 11.99 -1.78 -7.05
N LEU A 124 12.26 -2.95 -6.48
CA LEU A 124 13.50 -3.19 -5.76
C LEU A 124 14.72 -3.23 -6.68
N ASP A 125 14.56 -3.53 -7.96
CA ASP A 125 15.63 -3.40 -8.96
C ASP A 125 16.00 -1.93 -9.18
N ALA A 126 15.01 -1.04 -9.26
CA ALA A 126 15.26 0.40 -9.35
C ALA A 126 15.99 0.90 -8.09
N LEU A 127 15.50 0.53 -6.90
CA LEU A 127 16.12 0.92 -5.64
C LEU A 127 17.54 0.40 -5.49
N ALA A 128 17.78 -0.88 -5.80
CA ALA A 128 19.12 -1.46 -5.76
C ALA A 128 20.06 -0.79 -6.77
N TRP A 129 19.58 -0.48 -7.97
CA TRP A 129 20.37 0.27 -8.95
C TRP A 129 20.75 1.65 -8.45
N THR A 130 19.82 2.38 -7.80
CA THR A 130 20.09 3.69 -7.21
C THR A 130 21.16 3.66 -6.11
N LEU A 131 21.37 2.52 -5.45
CA LEU A 131 22.46 2.32 -4.47
C LEU A 131 23.82 2.02 -5.11
N SER A 132 23.85 1.67 -6.39
CA SER A 132 25.10 1.41 -7.13
C SER A 132 25.76 2.70 -7.58
N GLU A 133 27.08 2.68 -7.83
CA GLU A 133 27.84 3.83 -8.33
C GLU A 133 27.21 4.46 -9.58
N ALA A 134 26.82 3.61 -10.55
CA ALA A 134 26.19 4.06 -11.79
C ALA A 134 24.84 4.75 -11.54
N GLY A 135 24.04 4.22 -10.61
CA GLY A 135 22.76 4.82 -10.27
C GLY A 135 22.94 6.16 -9.54
N GLN A 136 23.86 6.23 -8.60
CA GLN A 136 24.13 7.46 -7.84
C GLN A 136 24.62 8.60 -8.73
N ALA A 137 25.50 8.31 -9.69
CA ALA A 137 25.93 9.29 -10.68
C ALA A 137 24.79 9.79 -11.59
N ALA A 138 23.77 8.95 -11.82
CA ALA A 138 22.68 9.23 -12.74
C ALA A 138 21.46 9.91 -12.09
N VAL A 139 21.26 9.80 -10.76
CA VAL A 139 20.12 10.39 -10.04
C VAL A 139 19.96 11.90 -10.27
N PRO A 140 21.02 12.74 -10.22
CA PRO A 140 20.85 14.17 -10.46
C PRO A 140 20.24 14.49 -11.83
N ALA A 141 20.72 13.80 -12.88
CA ALA A 141 20.18 13.97 -14.24
C ALA A 141 18.72 13.50 -14.36
N LEU A 142 18.34 12.44 -13.64
CA LEU A 142 16.94 11.98 -13.59
C LEU A 142 16.00 13.04 -12.99
N LEU A 143 16.43 13.74 -11.94
CA LEU A 143 15.63 14.79 -11.29
C LEU A 143 15.45 16.02 -12.17
N GLU A 144 16.39 16.28 -13.08
CA GLU A 144 16.35 17.37 -14.06
C GLU A 144 15.67 16.97 -15.37
N SER A 145 15.38 15.67 -15.56
CA SER A 145 14.81 15.16 -16.81
C SER A 145 13.38 15.68 -17.06
N PRO A 146 13.01 15.92 -18.33
CA PRO A 146 11.64 16.29 -18.67
C PRO A 146 10.72 15.07 -18.49
N ALA A 147 10.07 14.98 -17.34
CA ALA A 147 9.10 13.95 -17.00
C ALA A 147 7.82 14.57 -16.40
N ASP A 148 6.74 13.78 -16.34
CA ASP A 148 5.52 14.22 -15.68
C ASP A 148 5.73 14.35 -14.15
N ALA A 149 4.88 15.13 -13.49
CA ALA A 149 5.01 15.44 -12.07
C ALA A 149 4.99 14.19 -11.15
N THR A 150 4.28 13.14 -11.52
CA THR A 150 4.21 11.88 -10.75
C THR A 150 5.54 11.15 -10.84
N THR A 151 6.12 11.08 -12.03
CA THR A 151 7.43 10.47 -12.28
C THR A 151 8.54 11.23 -11.55
N VAL A 152 8.59 12.56 -11.66
CA VAL A 152 9.57 13.39 -10.93
C VAL A 152 9.45 13.19 -9.42
N ARG A 153 8.22 13.16 -8.88
CA ARG A 153 8.01 12.87 -7.45
C ARG A 153 8.51 11.47 -7.08
N THR A 154 8.32 10.49 -7.96
CA THR A 154 8.81 9.13 -7.76
C THR A 154 10.34 9.08 -7.74
N TYR A 155 11.03 9.86 -8.57
CA TYR A 155 12.49 9.98 -8.52
C TYR A 155 13.00 10.56 -7.18
N HIS A 156 12.34 11.59 -6.67
CA HIS A 156 12.67 12.12 -5.34
C HIS A 156 12.43 11.08 -4.22
N ILE A 157 11.37 10.29 -4.31
CA ILE A 157 11.11 9.20 -3.35
C ILE A 157 12.23 8.16 -3.44
N LEU A 158 12.59 7.74 -4.65
CA LEU A 158 13.64 6.76 -4.89
C LEU A 158 14.98 7.21 -4.29
N GLN A 159 15.36 8.47 -4.53
CA GLN A 159 16.56 9.07 -3.93
C GLN A 159 16.51 9.03 -2.40
N ARG A 160 15.41 9.51 -1.80
CA ARG A 160 15.24 9.54 -0.33
C ARG A 160 15.28 8.15 0.30
N LEU A 161 14.69 7.15 -0.37
CA LEU A 161 14.75 5.76 0.08
C LEU A 161 16.19 5.24 0.08
N ALA A 162 16.96 5.52 -0.97
CA ALA A 162 18.37 5.15 -1.05
C ALA A 162 19.20 5.83 0.05
N GLU A 163 18.98 7.13 0.29
CA GLU A 163 19.64 7.88 1.37
C GLU A 163 19.30 7.31 2.75
N SER A 164 18.02 7.02 3.01
CA SER A 164 17.54 6.43 4.26
C SER A 164 18.16 5.05 4.51
N LEU A 165 18.22 4.22 3.47
CA LEU A 165 18.91 2.92 3.52
C LEU A 165 20.37 3.08 3.91
N VAL A 166 21.09 3.98 3.24
CA VAL A 166 22.50 4.24 3.52
C VAL A 166 22.72 4.76 4.95
N ALA A 167 21.80 5.58 5.45
CA ALA A 167 21.79 6.12 6.81
C ALA A 167 21.51 5.06 7.90
N GLY A 168 21.17 3.82 7.51
CA GLY A 168 20.97 2.72 8.45
C GLY A 168 19.51 2.41 8.77
N ASP A 169 18.58 2.71 7.85
CA ASP A 169 17.20 2.24 7.98
C ASP A 169 17.15 0.70 8.02
N GLU A 170 17.01 0.15 9.22
CA GLU A 170 16.95 -1.28 9.51
C GLU A 170 15.82 -1.98 8.71
N ARG A 171 14.69 -1.28 8.48
CA ARG A 171 13.56 -1.83 7.72
C ARG A 171 13.99 -2.07 6.28
N GLY A 172 14.55 -1.05 5.66
CA GLY A 172 14.99 -1.16 4.28
C GLY A 172 16.13 -2.17 4.12
N HIS A 173 17.03 -2.29 5.11
CA HIS A 173 18.08 -3.32 5.11
C HIS A 173 17.51 -4.73 5.14
N ALA A 174 16.52 -4.99 6.00
CA ALA A 174 15.89 -6.29 6.10
C ALA A 174 15.20 -6.70 4.79
N VAL A 175 14.48 -5.78 4.15
CA VAL A 175 13.82 -6.02 2.86
C VAL A 175 14.86 -6.28 1.77
N LEU A 176 15.91 -5.46 1.69
CA LEU A 176 16.97 -5.64 0.70
C LEU A 176 17.70 -6.99 0.89
N THR A 177 17.99 -7.35 2.14
CA THR A 177 18.64 -8.61 2.51
C THR A 177 17.78 -9.82 2.17
N ALA A 178 16.49 -9.79 2.51
CA ALA A 178 15.56 -10.87 2.22
C ALA A 178 15.48 -11.16 0.71
N MET A 179 15.69 -10.16 -0.14
CA MET A 179 15.49 -10.28 -1.59
C MET A 179 16.76 -10.43 -2.41
N ARG A 180 17.88 -9.87 -1.96
CA ARG A 180 19.18 -9.96 -2.66
C ARG A 180 20.15 -10.91 -1.98
N GLY A 181 19.81 -11.38 -0.78
CA GLY A 181 20.76 -12.04 0.09
C GLY A 181 21.66 -11.04 0.82
N GLU A 182 22.19 -11.50 1.95
CA GLU A 182 23.00 -10.71 2.87
C GLU A 182 24.25 -10.12 2.21
N ALA A 183 24.96 -10.92 1.39
CA ALA A 183 26.19 -10.49 0.75
C ALA A 183 25.98 -9.36 -0.27
N GLU A 184 24.95 -9.45 -1.12
CA GLU A 184 24.66 -8.42 -2.11
C GLU A 184 24.11 -7.14 -1.46
N ALA A 185 23.20 -7.28 -0.49
CA ALA A 185 22.67 -6.16 0.27
C ALA A 185 23.80 -5.38 0.99
N ALA A 186 24.72 -6.10 1.64
CA ALA A 186 25.87 -5.49 2.32
C ALA A 186 26.77 -4.71 1.33
N ARG A 187 27.01 -5.25 0.14
CA ARG A 187 27.81 -4.57 -0.90
C ARG A 187 27.13 -3.29 -1.38
N LEU A 188 25.83 -3.34 -1.72
CA LEU A 188 25.07 -2.17 -2.16
C LEU A 188 25.05 -1.06 -1.09
N LEU A 189 24.86 -1.42 0.17
CA LEU A 189 24.88 -0.45 1.27
C LEU A 189 26.27 0.15 1.51
N ALA A 190 27.33 -0.64 1.36
CA ALA A 190 28.71 -0.16 1.48
C ALA A 190 29.04 0.86 0.38
N THR A 191 28.74 0.54 -0.88
CA THR A 191 28.87 1.47 -2.01
C THR A 191 28.05 2.74 -1.77
N GLY A 192 26.80 2.58 -1.33
CA GLY A 192 25.92 3.70 -1.02
C GLY A 192 26.51 4.65 0.03
N LYS A 193 27.07 4.10 1.12
CA LYS A 193 27.72 4.86 2.21
C LYS A 193 28.94 5.64 1.75
N GLU A 194 29.75 5.07 0.87
CA GLU A 194 30.95 5.74 0.36
C GLU A 194 30.57 7.02 -0.39
N HIS A 195 29.55 6.97 -1.23
CA HIS A 195 29.09 8.13 -1.98
C HIS A 195 28.39 9.19 -1.13
N VAL A 196 27.55 8.80 -0.16
CA VAL A 196 26.87 9.76 0.74
C VAL A 196 27.86 10.50 1.65
N ARG A 197 28.98 9.86 2.04
CA ARG A 197 30.07 10.55 2.76
C ARG A 197 30.66 11.72 1.98
N HIS A 198 30.61 11.68 0.65
CA HIS A 198 31.05 12.80 -0.20
C HIS A 198 30.03 13.93 -0.31
N LEU A 199 28.75 13.70 0.06
CA LEU A 199 27.65 14.64 -0.21
C LEU A 199 27.24 15.53 0.98
N ASN A 200 27.82 15.40 2.18
CA ASN A 200 27.49 16.26 3.34
C ASN A 200 25.96 16.41 3.60
N CYS A 201 25.17 15.38 3.29
CA CYS A 201 23.72 15.41 3.50
C CYS A 201 23.40 15.20 4.98
N GLU A 202 23.00 16.29 5.65
CA GLU A 202 22.35 16.25 6.94
C GLU A 202 20.99 15.56 6.77
N VAL A 203 20.88 14.32 7.26
CA VAL A 203 19.66 13.50 7.18
C VAL A 203 18.57 14.20 7.98
N MET A 204 17.73 14.98 7.30
CA MET A 204 16.54 15.60 7.90
C MET A 204 15.53 14.51 8.27
N LEU A 205 15.60 14.05 9.51
CA LEU A 205 14.56 13.25 10.16
C LEU A 205 13.25 14.04 10.12
N THR A 206 12.28 13.49 9.39
CA THR A 206 11.04 14.17 9.04
C THR A 206 10.16 14.46 10.25
N ARG A 207 9.51 15.62 10.18
CA ARG A 207 8.51 16.13 11.13
C ARG A 207 7.18 15.38 10.91
N PRO A 208 6.45 15.01 11.97
CA PRO A 208 5.23 14.21 11.86
C PRO A 208 4.13 14.95 11.09
N MET A 209 3.82 14.46 9.89
CA MET A 209 2.56 14.76 9.21
C MET A 209 1.64 13.55 9.30
N GLY A 210 0.44 13.76 9.86
CA GLY A 210 -0.55 12.71 10.05
C GLY A 210 -0.99 12.10 8.72
N ARG A 211 -1.22 10.78 8.73
CA ARG A 211 -1.64 9.91 7.61
C ARG A 211 -3.06 10.21 7.10
N LYS A 212 -3.46 11.48 7.05
CA LYS A 212 -4.83 11.88 6.79
C LYS A 212 -5.20 11.62 5.34
N ILE A 213 -6.11 10.68 5.13
CA ILE A 213 -6.86 10.58 3.88
C ILE A 213 -7.69 11.86 3.71
N SER A 214 -7.72 12.40 2.49
CA SER A 214 -8.59 13.54 2.20
C SER A 214 -10.06 13.16 2.44
N ARG A 215 -10.86 14.05 3.02
CA ARG A 215 -12.30 13.81 3.22
C ARG A 215 -12.98 13.35 1.92
N ARG A 216 -12.60 13.93 0.79
CA ARG A 216 -13.12 13.56 -0.54
C ARG A 216 -12.86 12.09 -0.85
N LEU A 217 -11.66 11.57 -0.60
CA LEU A 217 -11.35 10.16 -0.80
C LEU A 217 -12.12 9.29 0.21
N ALA A 218 -12.19 9.69 1.49
CA ALA A 218 -12.97 8.96 2.49
C ALA A 218 -14.46 8.81 2.10
N TYR A 219 -15.10 9.87 1.59
CA TYR A 219 -16.47 9.79 1.08
C TYR A 219 -16.59 8.89 -0.17
N LYS A 220 -15.64 8.96 -1.11
CA LYS A 220 -15.64 8.04 -2.27
C LYS A 220 -15.48 6.57 -1.86
N LEU A 221 -14.64 6.31 -0.85
CA LEU A 221 -14.49 4.97 -0.29
C LEU A 221 -15.78 4.54 0.42
N ALA A 222 -16.37 5.43 1.23
CA ALA A 222 -17.62 5.18 1.93
C ALA A 222 -18.78 4.89 0.98
N SER A 223 -18.91 5.65 -0.11
CA SER A 223 -19.94 5.41 -1.12
C SER A 223 -19.72 4.09 -1.85
N ARG A 224 -18.46 3.71 -2.14
CA ARG A 224 -18.14 2.42 -2.78
C ARG A 224 -18.41 1.23 -1.87
N ILE A 225 -18.10 1.33 -0.57
CA ILE A 225 -18.45 0.31 0.43
C ILE A 225 -19.98 0.26 0.60
N GLY A 226 -20.62 1.42 0.77
CA GLY A 226 -22.06 1.55 0.95
C GLY A 226 -22.87 1.00 -0.21
N ALA A 227 -22.44 1.23 -1.46
CA ALA A 227 -23.08 0.70 -2.66
C ALA A 227 -23.09 -0.84 -2.72
N ARG A 228 -22.22 -1.51 -1.96
CA ARG A 228 -22.17 -2.97 -1.87
C ARG A 228 -23.09 -3.52 -0.79
N ILE A 229 -23.60 -2.70 0.13
CA ILE A 229 -24.52 -3.12 1.20
C ILE A 229 -25.96 -3.10 0.66
N PRO A 230 -26.64 -4.26 0.52
CA PRO A 230 -28.03 -4.29 0.08
C PRO A 230 -28.94 -3.62 1.11
N ALA A 231 -29.87 -2.75 0.69
CA ALA A 231 -30.83 -2.10 1.59
C ALA A 231 -31.67 -3.10 2.42
N ARG A 232 -31.89 -4.31 1.89
CA ARG A 232 -32.61 -5.40 2.59
C ARG A 232 -31.82 -5.98 3.77
N MET A 233 -30.49 -5.84 3.80
CA MET A 233 -29.66 -6.25 4.95
C MET A 233 -29.86 -5.34 6.17
N ILE A 234 -30.38 -4.14 5.96
CA ILE A 234 -30.62 -3.15 7.02
C ILE A 234 -32.04 -3.32 7.62
N VAL A 235 -33.01 -3.85 6.85
CA VAL A 235 -34.45 -3.75 7.18
C VAL A 235 -35.12 -5.06 7.60
N GLY A 236 -34.42 -6.21 7.57
CA GLY A 236 -34.95 -7.45 8.15
C GLY A 236 -34.17 -8.67 7.69
N PHE A 237 -33.58 -9.40 8.64
CA PHE A 237 -32.62 -10.44 8.30
C PHE A 237 -32.83 -11.78 9.04
N LEU A 238 -32.72 -12.88 8.28
CA LEU A 238 -32.56 -14.28 8.73
C LEU A 238 -31.08 -14.55 9.01
N PRO A 239 -30.60 -14.73 10.25
CA PRO A 239 -29.18 -14.67 10.62
C PRO A 239 -28.18 -15.40 9.70
N VAL A 240 -28.56 -16.58 9.20
CA VAL A 240 -27.73 -17.41 8.31
C VAL A 240 -27.51 -16.78 6.93
N ALA A 241 -28.55 -16.23 6.29
CA ALA A 241 -28.38 -15.64 4.95
C ALA A 241 -27.52 -14.36 4.99
N GLY A 242 -27.30 -13.78 6.17
CA GLY A 242 -26.73 -12.45 6.36
C GLY A 242 -25.24 -12.57 6.59
N ALA A 243 -24.87 -13.58 7.37
CA ALA A 243 -23.51 -14.09 7.41
C ALA A 243 -22.99 -14.46 6.02
N VAL A 244 -23.79 -15.19 5.21
CA VAL A 244 -23.39 -15.57 3.84
C VAL A 244 -23.25 -14.35 2.92
N ALA A 245 -24.23 -13.46 2.91
CA ALA A 245 -24.17 -12.25 2.08
C ALA A 245 -23.00 -11.34 2.48
N ASN A 246 -22.76 -11.13 3.78
CA ASN A 246 -21.63 -10.34 4.26
C ASN A 246 -20.28 -10.96 3.90
N ALA A 247 -20.14 -12.29 4.04
CA ALA A 247 -18.94 -13.01 3.63
C ALA A 247 -18.67 -12.85 2.12
N LEU A 248 -19.69 -12.98 1.27
CA LEU A 248 -19.56 -12.78 -0.18
C LEU A 248 -19.15 -11.36 -0.54
N MET A 249 -19.73 -10.35 0.12
CA MET A 249 -19.37 -8.95 -0.10
C MET A 249 -17.92 -8.65 0.31
N ASN A 250 -17.49 -9.23 1.43
CA ASN A 250 -16.10 -9.13 1.89
C ASN A 250 -15.16 -9.77 0.87
N VAL A 251 -15.49 -10.96 0.35
CA VAL A 251 -14.71 -11.62 -0.72
C VAL A 251 -14.60 -10.74 -1.96
N GLN A 252 -15.72 -10.24 -2.48
CA GLN A 252 -15.74 -9.36 -3.66
C GLN A 252 -14.94 -8.08 -3.41
N THR A 253 -14.98 -7.55 -2.18
CA THR A 253 -14.23 -6.36 -1.82
C THR A 253 -12.74 -6.59 -1.81
N MET A 254 -12.29 -7.66 -1.18
CA MET A 254 -10.88 -8.05 -1.17
C MET A 254 -10.35 -8.34 -2.58
N GLN A 255 -11.12 -9.02 -3.43
CA GLN A 255 -10.75 -9.28 -4.83
C GLN A 255 -10.59 -7.98 -5.62
N SER A 256 -11.59 -7.09 -5.55
CA SER A 256 -11.49 -5.80 -6.25
C SER A 256 -10.36 -4.91 -5.74
N MET A 257 -10.00 -5.02 -4.45
CA MET A 257 -8.86 -4.32 -3.87
C MET A 257 -7.54 -4.92 -4.36
N ALA A 258 -7.45 -6.25 -4.43
CA ALA A 258 -6.30 -6.96 -4.97
C ALA A 258 -6.03 -6.54 -6.42
N GLU A 259 -7.06 -6.45 -7.27
CA GLU A 259 -6.95 -5.97 -8.64
C GLU A 259 -6.40 -4.53 -8.72
N ALA A 260 -6.84 -3.64 -7.83
CA ALA A 260 -6.34 -2.27 -7.77
C ALA A 260 -4.86 -2.23 -7.34
N ALA A 261 -4.47 -3.04 -6.37
CA ALA A 261 -3.09 -3.17 -5.92
C ALA A 261 -2.20 -3.74 -7.04
N GLU A 262 -2.66 -4.78 -7.74
CA GLU A 262 -1.93 -5.35 -8.88
C GLU A 262 -1.69 -4.32 -9.97
N LYS A 263 -2.73 -3.56 -10.36
CA LYS A 263 -2.62 -2.46 -11.33
C LYS A 263 -1.62 -1.40 -10.89
N TYR A 264 -1.59 -1.05 -9.61
CA TYR A 264 -0.63 -0.09 -9.08
C TYR A 264 0.81 -0.60 -9.19
N TYR A 265 1.08 -1.80 -8.67
CA TYR A 265 2.44 -2.37 -8.64
C TYR A 265 2.94 -2.88 -10.00
N ASP A 266 2.06 -3.11 -10.96
CA ASP A 266 2.46 -3.38 -12.35
C ASP A 266 3.04 -2.15 -13.03
N ARG A 267 2.59 -0.96 -12.64
CA ARG A 267 3.10 0.33 -13.12
C ARG A 267 4.20 0.91 -12.23
N ARG A 268 5.01 0.03 -11.64
CA ARG A 268 6.17 0.44 -10.85
C ARG A 268 7.30 0.97 -11.73
N LEU A 269 8.02 1.96 -11.19
CA LEU A 269 9.27 2.44 -11.76
C LEU A 269 10.32 1.31 -11.69
N ARG A 270 10.77 0.89 -12.87
CA ARG A 270 11.78 -0.16 -13.05
C ARG A 270 13.13 0.41 -13.45
N ARG A 271 14.18 -0.37 -13.20
CA ARG A 271 15.54 -0.06 -13.64
C ARG A 271 15.62 0.25 -15.13
N GLU A 272 14.89 -0.47 -15.99
CA GLU A 272 14.94 -0.22 -17.45
C GLU A 272 14.52 1.20 -17.82
N HIS A 273 13.50 1.73 -17.14
CA HIS A 273 13.03 3.09 -17.34
C HIS A 273 14.12 4.10 -16.95
N LEU A 274 14.80 3.88 -15.82
CA LEU A 274 15.87 4.77 -15.34
C LEU A 274 17.06 4.80 -16.32
N LEU A 275 17.42 3.65 -16.87
CA LEU A 275 18.48 3.55 -17.87
C LEU A 275 18.12 4.28 -19.16
N SER A 276 16.86 4.18 -19.61
CA SER A 276 16.41 4.82 -20.86
C SER A 276 16.45 6.36 -20.84
N VAL A 277 16.41 6.97 -19.65
CA VAL A 277 16.45 8.43 -19.48
C VAL A 277 17.89 8.95 -19.39
N THR A 278 18.85 8.08 -19.10
CA THR A 278 20.25 8.44 -18.79
C THR A 278 21.23 8.14 -19.93
N THR A 279 20.76 7.44 -20.96
CA THR A 279 21.47 7.21 -22.24
C THR A 279 21.11 8.26 -23.28
#